data_AF-A0A067DA00-F1
#
_entry.id   AF-A0A067DA00-F1
#
_cell.length_a   1.000
_cell.length_b   1.000
_cell.length_c   1.000
_cell.angle_alpha   90.00
_cell.angle_beta   90.00
_cell.angle_gamma   90.00
#
_symmetry.space_group_name_H-M   'P 1'
#
loop_
_entity.id
_entity.type
_entity.pdbx_description
1 polymer ?
#
loop_
_entity_poly.entity_id
_entity_poly.type
_entity_poly.pdbx_seq_one_letter_code
_entity_poly.pdbx_strand_id
1 'polypeptide(L)'
;MAIKTTELLPSSSPEELKKVLQSVASDWGDVIDDSDALQVIPLKGAMTNEVYQIAWPAKNNGLARNVLVRIYGEGVEVFFNRDDEIRTFECMSSQGQGPRLLGRFGDGRVEEFIHARTLSAADIRDPKISELVAAKMREFHDLKMPGPRKALLWDRLRKWVSVAKSFCSAKDAKEFCLYTLKDEISMLEKELPNDHQEIGFCHNDLQYGNIMIDEETSSITIIVSFTFLQNMLNFKRACTKILLILTFSVNSPMVCMRWLRILCLQL
;
A
#
# COMPACT_ATOMS: atom_id res chain seq x y z
N MET A 1 -32.46 -2.29 -2.80
CA MET A 1 -31.85 -1.94 -1.51
C MET A 1 -31.59 -0.44 -1.51
N ALA A 2 -32.04 0.27 -0.48
CA ALA A 2 -31.93 1.72 -0.42
C ALA A 2 -30.46 2.13 -0.19
N ILE A 3 -29.77 2.55 -1.25
CA ILE A 3 -28.53 3.30 -1.14
C ILE A 3 -28.95 4.76 -0.99
N LYS A 4 -29.14 5.19 0.25
CA LYS A 4 -29.25 6.60 0.60
C LYS A 4 -28.18 6.90 1.63
N THR A 5 -27.04 7.38 1.13
CA THR A 5 -26.13 8.17 1.93
C THR A 5 -25.52 9.23 1.02
N THR A 6 -26.23 10.34 0.92
CA THR A 6 -25.68 11.61 0.45
C THR A 6 -24.86 12.15 1.63
N GLU A 7 -23.65 11.63 1.82
CA GLU A 7 -22.73 12.16 2.81
C GLU A 7 -21.98 13.37 2.22
N LEU A 8 -21.62 14.32 3.10
CA LEU A 8 -20.72 15.41 2.77
C LEU A 8 -19.40 14.85 2.23
N LEU A 9 -18.75 15.59 1.33
CA LEU A 9 -17.46 15.18 0.78
C LEU A 9 -16.43 14.96 1.91
N PRO A 10 -15.73 13.82 1.92
CA PRO A 10 -14.87 13.43 3.02
C PRO A 10 -13.51 14.12 2.86
N SER A 11 -13.43 15.39 3.23
CA SER A 11 -12.20 16.18 3.17
C SER A 11 -12.30 17.36 4.13
N SER A 12 -11.15 17.75 4.67
CA SER A 12 -10.93 19.02 5.38
C SER A 12 -11.08 20.25 4.46
N SER A 13 -10.98 20.05 3.14
CA SER A 13 -11.20 21.04 2.09
C SER A 13 -12.15 20.53 0.99
N PRO A 14 -13.46 20.36 1.27
CA PRO A 14 -14.44 19.80 0.34
C PRO A 14 -14.50 20.49 -1.03
N GLU A 15 -14.27 21.81 -1.07
CA GLU A 15 -14.28 22.59 -2.30
C GLU A 15 -13.12 22.25 -3.24
N GLU A 16 -11.94 21.93 -2.70
CA GLU A 16 -10.81 21.47 -3.51
C GLU A 16 -11.09 20.08 -4.08
N LEU A 17 -11.55 19.15 -3.23
CA LEU A 17 -11.93 17.80 -3.68
C LEU A 17 -13.01 17.88 -4.77
N LYS A 18 -14.02 18.73 -4.59
CA LYS A 18 -15.07 18.94 -5.60
C LYS A 18 -14.52 19.43 -6.94
N LYS A 19 -13.61 20.41 -6.94
CA LYS A 19 -12.95 20.89 -8.16
C LYS A 19 -12.17 19.79 -8.87
N VAL A 20 -11.45 18.96 -8.11
CA VAL A 20 -10.73 17.80 -8.68
C VAL A 20 -11.71 16.81 -9.30
N LEU A 21 -12.80 16.46 -8.61
CA LEU A 21 -13.82 15.55 -9.12
C LEU A 21 -14.48 16.10 -10.40
N GLN A 22 -14.79 17.40 -10.44
CA GLN A 22 -15.33 18.06 -11.63
C GLN A 22 -14.34 18.03 -12.81
N SER A 23 -13.05 18.25 -12.55
CA SER A 23 -12.01 18.12 -13.58
C SER A 23 -11.96 16.69 -14.13
N VAL A 24 -11.93 15.68 -13.25
CA VAL A 24 -11.90 14.26 -13.65
C VAL A 24 -13.14 13.87 -14.44
N ALA A 25 -14.32 14.32 -14.03
CA ALA A 25 -15.56 14.10 -14.78
C ALA A 25 -15.49 14.75 -16.16
N SER A 26 -15.02 15.99 -16.24
CA SER A 26 -14.89 16.71 -17.51
C SER A 26 -13.92 16.01 -18.47
N ASP A 27 -12.80 15.47 -17.97
CA ASP A 27 -11.85 14.68 -18.76
C ASP A 27 -12.47 13.39 -19.33
N TRP A 28 -13.50 12.87 -18.65
CA TRP A 28 -14.29 11.70 -19.11
C TRP A 28 -15.51 12.07 -19.95
N GLY A 29 -15.71 13.37 -20.24
CA GLY A 29 -16.86 13.89 -21.00
C GLY A 29 -18.16 13.97 -20.20
N ASP A 30 -18.06 13.82 -18.87
CA ASP A 30 -19.16 13.92 -17.91
C ASP A 30 -19.21 15.33 -17.29
N VAL A 31 -20.34 15.68 -16.69
CA VAL A 31 -20.53 16.94 -15.95
C VAL A 31 -21.09 16.58 -14.59
N ILE A 32 -20.51 17.13 -13.53
CA ILE A 32 -21.05 17.03 -12.17
C ILE A 32 -21.59 18.41 -11.83
N ASP A 33 -22.91 18.55 -11.93
CA ASP A 33 -23.62 19.76 -11.55
C ASP A 33 -23.84 19.81 -10.02
N ASP A 34 -24.07 21.00 -9.47
CA ASP A 34 -24.34 21.18 -8.04
C ASP A 34 -25.63 20.47 -7.57
N SER A 35 -26.52 20.11 -8.51
CA SER A 35 -27.73 19.32 -8.27
C SER A 35 -27.51 17.80 -8.29
N ASP A 36 -26.33 17.34 -8.73
CA ASP A 36 -26.05 15.91 -8.83
C ASP A 36 -25.71 15.31 -7.46
N ALA A 37 -26.45 14.26 -7.09
CA ALA A 37 -26.17 13.51 -5.88
C ALA A 37 -24.93 12.64 -6.10
N LEU A 38 -23.75 13.16 -5.74
CA LEU A 38 -22.57 12.33 -5.54
C LEU A 38 -22.89 11.25 -4.50
N GLN A 39 -22.60 10.00 -4.85
CA GLN A 39 -22.68 8.89 -3.92
C GLN A 39 -21.31 8.71 -3.28
N VAL A 40 -21.23 8.90 -1.97
CA VAL A 40 -20.01 8.73 -1.18
C VAL A 40 -20.16 7.47 -0.35
N ILE A 41 -19.24 6.52 -0.51
CA ILE A 41 -19.28 5.22 0.14
C ILE A 41 -17.96 5.00 0.88
N PRO A 42 -17.94 5.00 2.22
CA PRO A 42 -16.73 4.71 2.98
C PRO A 42 -16.31 3.24 2.81
N LEU A 43 -15.04 3.03 2.48
CA LEU A 43 -14.44 1.71 2.35
C LEU A 43 -13.71 1.34 3.65
N LYS A 44 -14.10 0.22 4.25
CA LYS A 44 -13.49 -0.28 5.48
C LYS A 44 -12.20 -1.05 5.18
N GLY A 45 -11.28 -1.09 6.14
CA GLY A 45 -10.07 -1.93 6.08
C GLY A 45 -8.76 -1.18 5.86
N ALA A 46 -8.81 0.14 5.63
CA ALA A 46 -7.62 0.97 5.68
C ALA A 46 -7.27 1.32 7.13
N MET A 47 -6.02 1.09 7.54
CA MET A 47 -5.56 1.32 8.92
C MET A 47 -5.01 2.73 9.14
N THR A 48 -4.46 3.35 8.10
CA THR A 48 -3.73 4.64 8.19
C THR A 48 -4.36 5.76 7.38
N ASN A 49 -5.29 5.44 6.48
CA ASN A 49 -5.98 6.38 5.61
C ASN A 49 -7.47 6.17 5.71
N GLU A 50 -8.22 7.23 5.45
CA GLU A 50 -9.64 7.11 5.17
C GLU A 50 -9.80 6.97 3.66
N VAL A 51 -10.59 5.98 3.23
CA VAL A 51 -10.75 5.63 1.82
C VAL A 51 -12.23 5.62 1.50
N TYR A 52 -12.59 6.29 0.42
CA TYR A 52 -13.97 6.45 -0.01
C TYR A 52 -14.06 6.09 -1.49
N GLN A 53 -15.13 5.39 -1.86
CA GLN A 53 -15.57 5.32 -3.25
C GLN A 53 -16.53 6.49 -3.47
N ILE A 54 -16.27 7.29 -4.51
CA ILE A 54 -17.20 8.33 -4.97
C ILE A 54 -17.72 7.95 -6.34
N ALA A 55 -19.04 8.05 -6.51
CA ALA A 55 -19.70 7.72 -7.76
C ALA A 55 -20.65 8.81 -8.25
N TRP A 56 -20.70 8.99 -9.57
CA TRP A 56 -21.62 9.89 -10.28
C TRP A 56 -22.13 9.23 -11.57
N PRO A 57 -23.33 9.59 -12.06
CA PRO A 57 -23.86 9.03 -13.30
C PRO A 57 -23.05 9.54 -14.52
N ALA A 58 -22.67 8.63 -15.42
CA ALA A 58 -22.09 9.01 -16.70
C ALA A 58 -23.15 9.56 -17.66
N LYS A 59 -22.80 10.57 -18.43
CA LYS A 59 -23.71 11.30 -19.33
C LYS A 59 -24.27 10.42 -20.46
N ASN A 60 -23.45 9.50 -20.99
CA ASN A 60 -23.73 8.85 -22.27
C ASN A 60 -24.41 7.48 -22.18
N ASN A 61 -24.37 6.80 -21.03
CA ASN A 61 -24.87 5.42 -20.90
C ASN A 61 -25.58 5.13 -19.56
N GLY A 62 -25.67 6.12 -18.66
CA GLY A 62 -26.29 5.95 -17.34
C GLY A 62 -25.52 5.01 -16.39
N LEU A 63 -24.36 4.49 -16.78
CA LEU A 63 -23.50 3.73 -15.88
C LEU A 63 -22.84 4.68 -14.88
N ALA A 64 -22.69 4.24 -13.64
CA ALA A 64 -21.99 5.03 -12.64
C ALA A 64 -20.48 5.04 -12.93
N ARG A 65 -19.90 6.24 -13.02
CA ARG A 65 -18.46 6.45 -12.86
C ARG A 65 -18.09 6.24 -11.41
N ASN A 66 -16.94 5.64 -11.17
CA ASN A 66 -16.42 5.41 -9.83
C ASN A 66 -14.98 5.89 -9.76
N VAL A 67 -14.65 6.60 -8.69
CA VAL A 67 -13.27 6.94 -8.31
C VAL A 67 -13.04 6.54 -6.87
N LEU A 68 -11.77 6.36 -6.52
CA LEU A 68 -11.34 6.15 -5.16
C LEU A 68 -10.75 7.47 -4.63
N VAL A 69 -11.27 7.98 -3.53
CA VAL A 69 -10.71 9.12 -2.81
C VAL A 69 -9.98 8.60 -1.58
N ARG A 70 -8.71 8.97 -1.46
CA ARG A 70 -7.86 8.60 -0.33
C ARG A 70 -7.47 9.86 0.42
N ILE A 71 -7.91 9.94 1.66
CA ILE A 71 -7.55 10.99 2.61
C ILE A 71 -6.43 10.47 3.49
N TYR A 72 -5.37 11.26 3.62
CA TYR A 72 -4.21 10.83 4.36
C TYR A 72 -4.42 11.08 5.85
N GLY A 73 -4.21 10.05 6.67
CA GLY A 73 -4.39 10.16 8.12
C GLY A 73 -3.31 11.01 8.80
N GLU A 74 -3.65 11.55 9.97
CA GLU A 74 -2.72 12.28 10.83
C GLU A 74 -1.77 11.36 11.59
N GLY A 75 -0.57 11.85 11.94
CA GLY A 75 0.35 11.16 12.86
C GLY A 75 1.28 10.11 12.23
N VAL A 76 1.17 9.83 10.92
CA VAL A 76 2.04 8.88 10.22
C VAL A 76 3.35 9.51 9.70
N GLU A 77 3.49 10.84 9.78
CA GLU A 77 4.64 11.61 9.27
C GLU A 77 5.97 11.23 9.95
N VAL A 78 5.90 10.77 11.20
CA VAL A 78 7.07 10.26 11.93
C VAL A 78 7.67 9.05 11.21
N PHE A 79 6.83 8.25 10.55
CA PHE A 79 7.22 7.01 9.89
C PHE A 79 7.43 7.18 8.38
N PHE A 80 6.64 8.03 7.73
CA PHE A 80 6.59 8.14 6.27
C PHE A 80 6.69 9.59 5.81
N ASN A 81 7.49 9.82 4.76
CA ASN A 81 7.53 11.10 4.07
C ASN A 81 6.44 11.11 2.99
N ARG A 82 5.47 12.02 3.14
CA ARG A 82 4.30 12.16 2.25
C ARG A 82 4.71 12.50 0.82
N ASP A 83 5.73 13.33 0.64
CA ASP A 83 6.21 13.70 -0.70
C ASP A 83 6.88 12.53 -1.41
N ASP A 84 7.66 11.72 -0.68
CA ASP A 84 8.26 10.49 -1.23
C ASP A 84 7.17 9.48 -1.65
N GLU A 85 6.13 9.34 -0.85
CA GLU A 85 5.01 8.44 -1.15
C GLU A 85 4.27 8.89 -2.41
N ILE A 86 3.94 10.19 -2.51
CA ILE A 86 3.23 10.72 -3.67
C ILE A 86 4.09 10.58 -4.93
N ARG A 87 5.38 10.94 -4.88
CA ARG A 87 6.30 10.76 -6.02
C ARG A 87 6.39 9.30 -6.44
N THR A 88 6.42 8.40 -5.47
CA THR A 88 6.45 6.95 -5.72
C THR A 88 5.16 6.51 -6.42
N PHE A 89 4.00 6.92 -5.90
CA PHE A 89 2.70 6.60 -6.47
C PHE A 89 2.55 7.12 -7.91
N GLU A 90 2.91 8.38 -8.15
CA GLU A 90 2.91 9.01 -9.48
C GLU A 90 3.80 8.25 -10.47
N CYS A 91 4.99 7.85 -10.03
CA CYS A 91 5.94 7.10 -10.85
C CYS A 91 5.43 5.68 -11.20
N MET A 92 4.75 5.03 -10.26
CA MET A 92 4.12 3.72 -10.51
C MET A 92 2.93 3.84 -11.46
N SER A 93 2.04 4.80 -11.19
CA SER A 93 0.86 5.09 -12.01
C SER A 93 1.25 5.40 -13.46
N SER A 94 2.29 6.20 -13.68
CA SER A 94 2.77 6.55 -15.03
C SER A 94 3.40 5.38 -15.80
N GLN A 95 3.84 4.34 -15.08
CA GLN A 95 4.34 3.08 -15.66
C GLN A 95 3.25 2.00 -15.78
N GLY A 96 1.98 2.35 -15.54
CA GLY A 96 0.85 1.42 -15.65
C GLY A 96 0.80 0.37 -14.53
N GLN A 97 1.45 0.63 -13.39
CA GLN A 97 1.42 -0.26 -12.24
C GLN A 97 0.57 0.34 -11.12
N GLY A 98 -0.46 -0.41 -10.70
CA GLY A 98 -1.45 0.05 -9.71
C GLY A 98 -2.53 0.97 -10.31
N PRO A 99 -3.39 1.56 -9.46
CA PRO A 99 -4.42 2.49 -9.92
C PRO A 99 -3.82 3.78 -10.45
N ARG A 100 -4.44 4.38 -11.48
CA ARG A 100 -4.00 5.68 -11.99
C ARG A 100 -4.28 6.81 -11.00
N LEU A 101 -3.33 7.74 -10.87
CA LEU A 101 -3.58 9.02 -10.22
C LEU A 101 -4.43 9.91 -11.14
N LEU A 102 -5.61 10.31 -10.69
CA LEU A 102 -6.52 11.18 -11.43
C LEU A 102 -6.41 12.64 -10.97
N GLY A 103 -6.07 12.89 -9.71
CA GLY A 103 -5.90 14.23 -9.19
C GLY A 103 -5.41 14.30 -7.75
N ARG A 104 -5.00 15.50 -7.32
CA ARG A 104 -4.47 15.80 -5.98
C ARG A 104 -5.17 17.01 -5.40
N PHE A 105 -5.31 17.02 -4.09
CA PHE A 105 -5.83 18.14 -3.30
C PHE A 105 -5.12 18.18 -1.95
N GLY A 106 -5.36 19.22 -1.13
CA GLY A 106 -4.55 19.48 0.07
C GLY A 106 -4.36 18.28 1.00
N ASP A 107 -5.43 17.54 1.29
CA ASP A 107 -5.44 16.44 2.27
C ASP A 107 -5.48 15.03 1.66
N GLY A 108 -5.45 14.89 0.34
CA GLY A 108 -5.54 13.57 -0.28
C GLY A 108 -5.30 13.51 -1.79
N ARG A 109 -5.73 12.39 -2.37
CA ARG A 109 -5.68 12.13 -3.81
C ARG A 109 -6.90 11.40 -4.31
N VAL A 110 -7.19 11.60 -5.60
CA VAL A 110 -8.22 10.88 -6.36
C VAL A 110 -7.52 9.88 -7.25
N GLU A 111 -7.88 8.61 -7.12
CA GLU A 111 -7.33 7.47 -7.84
C GLU A 111 -8.42 6.84 -8.71
N GLU A 112 -8.00 6.15 -9.76
CA GLU A 112 -8.86 5.24 -10.52
C GLU A 112 -9.46 4.17 -9.61
N PHE A 113 -10.77 3.96 -9.72
CA PHE A 113 -11.43 2.85 -9.04
C PHE A 113 -11.18 1.56 -9.81
N ILE A 114 -10.61 0.57 -9.14
CA ILE A 114 -10.33 -0.74 -9.73
C ILE A 114 -11.51 -1.68 -9.45
N HIS A 115 -12.21 -2.08 -10.51
CA HIS A 115 -13.29 -3.08 -10.46
C HIS A 115 -12.72 -4.50 -10.40
N ALA A 116 -12.14 -4.86 -9.26
CA ALA A 116 -11.56 -6.17 -9.03
C ALA A 116 -11.86 -6.67 -7.61
N ARG A 117 -11.68 -7.97 -7.39
CA ARG A 117 -11.85 -8.59 -6.07
C ARG A 117 -10.51 -8.64 -5.35
N THR A 118 -10.47 -8.22 -4.08
CA THR A 118 -9.30 -8.44 -3.23
C THR A 118 -9.09 -9.93 -2.97
N LEU A 119 -7.85 -10.39 -3.06
CA LEU A 119 -7.51 -11.77 -2.77
C LEU A 119 -7.72 -12.08 -1.28
N SER A 120 -8.04 -13.34 -1.01
CA SER A 120 -8.08 -13.93 0.32
C SER A 120 -6.82 -14.75 0.60
N ALA A 121 -6.65 -15.16 1.85
CA ALA A 121 -5.61 -16.11 2.21
C ALA A 121 -5.74 -17.44 1.44
N ALA A 122 -6.96 -17.86 1.05
CA ALA A 122 -7.14 -19.08 0.27
C ALA A 122 -6.67 -18.91 -1.18
N ASP A 123 -6.98 -17.76 -1.80
CA ASP A 123 -6.62 -17.48 -3.19
C ASP A 123 -5.09 -17.52 -3.41
N ILE A 124 -4.32 -16.91 -2.51
CA ILE A 124 -2.85 -16.89 -2.63
C ILE A 124 -2.20 -18.28 -2.45
N ARG A 125 -2.97 -19.30 -2.04
CA ARG A 125 -2.49 -20.70 -1.96
C ARG A 125 -2.81 -21.48 -3.23
N ASP A 126 -3.69 -20.96 -4.09
CA ASP A 126 -3.94 -21.55 -5.39
C ASP A 126 -2.68 -21.39 -6.26
N PRO A 127 -2.16 -22.48 -6.85
CA PRO A 127 -0.95 -22.42 -7.67
C PRO A 127 -1.07 -21.48 -8.88
N LYS A 128 -2.24 -21.40 -9.52
CA LYS A 128 -2.45 -20.56 -10.71
C LYS A 128 -2.48 -19.08 -10.32
N ILE A 129 -3.19 -18.74 -9.25
CA ILE A 129 -3.18 -17.35 -8.74
C ILE A 129 -1.78 -16.96 -8.26
N SER A 130 -1.08 -17.87 -7.58
CA SER A 130 0.31 -17.64 -7.14
C SER A 130 1.26 -17.35 -8.30
N GLU A 131 1.09 -18.05 -9.43
CA GLU A 131 1.86 -17.82 -10.65
C GLU A 131 1.60 -16.41 -11.21
N LEU A 132 0.34 -16.00 -11.30
CA LEU A 132 -0.04 -14.64 -11.74
C LEU A 132 0.54 -13.56 -10.82
N VAL A 133 0.47 -13.76 -9.50
CA VAL A 133 1.06 -12.84 -8.51
C VAL A 133 2.57 -12.78 -8.66
N ALA A 134 3.25 -13.90 -8.89
CA ALA A 134 4.69 -13.95 -9.10
C ALA A 134 5.12 -13.21 -10.37
N ALA A 135 4.37 -13.39 -11.47
CA ALA A 135 4.59 -12.66 -12.71
C ALA A 135 4.41 -11.16 -12.51
N LYS A 136 3.31 -10.74 -11.85
CA LYS A 136 3.06 -9.32 -11.57
C LYS A 136 4.11 -8.70 -10.65
N MET A 137 4.59 -9.45 -9.66
CA MET A 137 5.68 -9.04 -8.79
C MET A 137 7.01 -8.88 -9.53
N ARG A 138 7.24 -9.66 -10.58
CA ARG A 138 8.43 -9.47 -11.44
C ARG A 138 8.36 -8.13 -12.17
N GLU A 139 7.24 -7.82 -12.81
CA GLU A 139 7.03 -6.50 -13.43
C GLU A 139 7.21 -5.36 -12.43
N PHE A 140 6.67 -5.53 -11.22
CA PHE A 140 6.79 -4.56 -10.15
C PHE A 140 8.24 -4.29 -9.76
N HIS A 141 9.07 -5.33 -9.67
CA HIS A 141 10.49 -5.19 -9.32
C HIS A 141 11.32 -4.51 -10.42
N ASP A 142 10.87 -4.60 -11.68
CA ASP A 142 11.52 -4.00 -12.84
C ASP A 142 11.12 -2.52 -13.07
N LEU A 143 10.25 -1.96 -12.21
CA LEU A 143 9.85 -0.55 -12.23
C LEU A 143 11.06 0.39 -12.14
N LYS A 144 11.09 1.39 -13.03
CA LYS A 144 12.15 2.41 -13.05
C LYS A 144 11.79 3.52 -12.09
N MET A 145 12.28 3.41 -10.86
CA MET A 145 12.00 4.40 -9.82
C MET A 145 13.11 5.45 -9.74
N PRO A 146 12.75 6.74 -9.56
CA PRO A 146 13.73 7.79 -9.33
C PRO A 146 14.43 7.60 -7.98
N GLY A 147 15.66 8.11 -7.88
CA GLY A 147 16.46 8.08 -6.66
C GLY A 147 17.53 6.98 -6.63
N PRO A 148 18.36 6.95 -5.58
CA PRO A 148 19.51 6.07 -5.49
C PRO A 148 19.09 4.60 -5.28
N ARG A 149 19.78 3.68 -5.97
CA ARG A 149 19.70 2.22 -5.77
C ARG A 149 20.38 1.80 -4.47
N LYS A 150 19.76 2.16 -3.34
CA LYS A 150 20.22 1.82 -1.99
C LYS A 150 19.08 1.13 -1.24
N ALA A 151 19.40 0.05 -0.54
CA ALA A 151 18.46 -0.57 0.40
C ALA A 151 18.17 0.41 1.56
N LEU A 152 16.91 0.77 1.73
CA LEU A 152 16.46 1.72 2.76
C LEU A 152 15.93 1.01 4.03
N LEU A 153 15.82 -0.32 4.01
CA LEU A 153 15.35 -1.14 5.12
C LEU A 153 16.09 -0.85 6.43
N TRP A 154 17.43 -0.86 6.40
CA TRP A 154 18.25 -0.74 7.60
C TRP A 154 18.12 0.61 8.28
N ASP A 155 18.22 1.68 7.49
CA ASP A 155 18.03 3.05 7.95
C ASP A 155 16.63 3.23 8.56
N ARG A 156 15.61 2.64 7.94
CA ARG A 156 14.22 2.68 8.43
C ARG A 156 14.04 1.90 9.73
N LEU A 157 14.54 0.67 9.84
CA LEU A 157 14.47 -0.13 11.06
C LEU A 157 15.14 0.60 12.23
N ARG A 158 16.33 1.18 12.01
CA ARG A 158 17.04 1.98 13.03
C ARG A 158 16.24 3.21 13.46
N LYS A 159 15.60 3.91 12.51
CA LYS A 159 14.69 5.03 12.79
C LYS A 159 13.51 4.57 13.66
N TRP A 160 12.83 3.49 13.28
CA TRP A 160 11.69 2.95 14.03
C TRP A 160 12.05 2.55 15.46
N VAL A 161 13.19 1.89 15.67
CA VAL A 161 13.68 1.59 17.03
C VAL A 161 13.93 2.87 17.83
N SER A 162 14.47 3.92 17.20
CA SER A 162 14.70 5.21 17.86
C SER A 162 13.40 5.88 18.28
N VAL A 163 12.39 5.85 17.40
CA VAL A 163 11.05 6.41 17.66
C VAL A 163 10.34 5.59 18.75
N ALA A 164 10.37 4.26 18.69
CA ALA A 164 9.77 3.41 19.71
C ALA A 164 10.34 3.72 21.10
N LYS A 165 11.67 3.90 21.20
CA LYS A 165 12.33 4.28 22.46
C LYS A 165 11.86 5.62 23.03
N SER A 166 11.50 6.59 22.19
CA SER A 166 11.03 7.90 22.68
C SER A 166 9.60 7.86 23.23
N PHE A 167 8.80 6.85 22.86
CA PHE A 167 7.43 6.69 23.33
C PHE A 167 7.29 5.65 24.47
N CYS A 168 8.24 4.73 24.61
CA CYS A 168 8.18 3.67 25.61
C CYS A 168 8.67 4.13 27.00
N SER A 169 8.03 3.61 28.05
CA SER A 169 8.58 3.69 29.40
C SER A 169 9.88 2.87 29.50
N ALA A 170 10.70 3.14 30.51
CA ALA A 170 11.91 2.34 30.75
C ALA A 170 11.58 0.85 30.98
N LYS A 171 10.40 0.55 31.54
CA LYS A 171 9.89 -0.81 31.73
C LYS A 171 9.60 -1.47 30.39
N ASP A 172 8.81 -0.82 29.53
CA ASP A 172 8.42 -1.37 28.23
C ASP A 172 9.65 -1.52 27.31
N ALA A 173 10.55 -0.53 27.32
CA ALA A 173 11.78 -0.60 26.54
C ALA A 173 12.68 -1.78 26.94
N LYS A 174 12.65 -2.18 28.22
CA LYS A 174 13.33 -3.37 28.72
C LYS A 174 12.58 -4.65 28.35
N GLU A 175 11.26 -4.67 28.52
CA GLU A 175 10.40 -5.82 28.20
C GLU A 175 10.45 -6.19 26.71
N PHE A 176 10.41 -5.20 25.83
CA PHE A 176 10.52 -5.38 24.37
C PHE A 176 11.98 -5.37 23.87
N CYS A 177 12.97 -5.40 24.76
CA CYS A 177 14.39 -5.43 24.42
C CYS A 177 14.83 -4.33 23.42
N LEU A 178 14.22 -3.15 23.47
CA LEU A 178 14.49 -2.08 22.49
C LEU A 178 15.96 -1.64 22.51
N TYR A 179 16.63 -1.76 23.65
CA TYR A 179 18.04 -1.40 23.81
C TYR A 179 18.97 -2.23 22.91
N THR A 180 18.69 -3.51 22.69
CA THR A 180 19.53 -4.42 21.90
C THR A 180 19.16 -4.47 20.43
N LEU A 181 17.96 -4.03 20.04
CA LEU A 181 17.48 -4.13 18.66
C LEU A 181 18.39 -3.44 17.63
N LYS A 182 19.05 -2.33 17.97
CA LYS A 182 20.00 -1.68 17.04
C LYS A 182 21.23 -2.55 16.75
N ASP A 183 21.67 -3.34 17.72
CA ASP A 183 22.81 -4.25 17.57
C ASP A 183 22.38 -5.49 16.80
N GLU A 184 21.20 -6.03 17.10
CA GLU A 184 20.60 -7.12 16.31
C GLU A 184 20.48 -6.70 14.84
N ILE A 185 19.89 -5.53 14.53
CA ILE A 185 19.82 -5.01 13.16
C ILE A 185 21.22 -4.93 12.50
N SER A 186 22.23 -4.47 13.23
CA SER A 186 23.61 -4.35 12.71
C SER A 186 24.26 -5.70 12.44
N MET A 187 23.93 -6.71 13.24
CA MET A 187 24.35 -8.09 13.01
C MET A 187 23.68 -8.62 11.75
N LEU A 188 22.36 -8.47 11.61
CA LEU A 188 21.62 -8.92 10.43
C LEU A 188 22.11 -8.28 9.13
N GLU A 189 22.39 -6.98 9.18
CA GLU A 189 22.92 -6.24 8.04
C GLU A 189 24.29 -6.76 7.58
N LYS A 190 25.12 -7.26 8.51
CA LYS A 190 26.45 -7.82 8.20
C LYS A 190 26.40 -9.26 7.71
N GLU A 191 25.49 -10.06 8.23
CA GLU A 191 25.34 -11.48 7.83
C GLU A 191 24.76 -11.61 6.42
N LEU A 192 24.05 -10.60 5.92
CA LEU A 192 23.52 -10.63 4.56
C LEU A 192 24.67 -10.47 3.54
N PRO A 193 24.90 -11.47 2.67
CA PRO A 193 26.06 -11.49 1.79
C PRO A 193 26.01 -10.32 0.81
N ASN A 194 27.09 -9.54 0.73
CA ASN A 194 27.20 -8.38 -0.17
C ASN A 194 27.26 -8.79 -1.64
N ASP A 195 27.78 -9.98 -1.92
CA ASP A 195 27.91 -10.49 -3.28
C ASP A 195 26.54 -10.98 -3.76
N HIS A 196 26.04 -10.43 -4.88
CA HIS A 196 24.77 -10.76 -5.55
C HIS A 196 23.48 -10.12 -4.99
N GLN A 197 23.58 -9.01 -4.25
CA GLN A 197 22.38 -8.25 -3.87
C GLN A 197 21.86 -7.39 -5.02
N GLU A 198 20.87 -7.89 -5.74
CA GLU A 198 20.08 -7.06 -6.63
C GLU A 198 19.15 -6.17 -5.78
N ILE A 199 19.41 -4.86 -5.80
CA ILE A 199 18.55 -3.86 -5.19
C ILE A 199 17.51 -3.44 -6.22
N GLY A 200 16.25 -3.66 -5.89
CA GLY A 200 15.12 -3.32 -6.75
C GLY A 200 13.99 -2.66 -5.97
N PHE A 201 13.03 -2.14 -6.72
CA PHE A 201 11.85 -1.53 -6.12
C PHE A 201 10.96 -2.61 -5.51
N CYS A 202 10.59 -2.43 -4.24
CA CYS A 202 9.85 -3.44 -3.50
C CYS A 202 8.57 -2.87 -2.87
N HIS A 203 7.49 -3.65 -2.98
CA HIS A 203 6.24 -3.42 -2.26
C HIS A 203 6.37 -3.49 -0.72
N ASN A 204 7.18 -4.42 -0.18
CA ASN A 204 7.40 -4.71 1.25
C ASN A 204 6.19 -5.13 2.11
N ASP A 205 4.95 -4.90 1.66
CA ASP A 205 3.74 -5.37 2.36
C ASP A 205 2.79 -6.16 1.44
N LEU A 206 3.29 -7.22 0.79
CA LEU A 206 2.51 -7.97 -0.22
C LEU A 206 1.52 -8.98 0.42
N GLN A 207 0.71 -8.52 1.36
CA GLN A 207 -0.38 -9.32 1.93
C GLN A 207 -1.56 -9.44 0.95
N TYR A 208 -2.38 -10.49 1.09
CA TYR A 208 -3.53 -10.74 0.20
C TYR A 208 -4.49 -9.55 0.11
N GLY A 209 -4.61 -8.76 1.19
CA GLY A 209 -5.42 -7.54 1.23
C GLY A 209 -4.94 -6.43 0.28
N ASN A 210 -3.69 -6.49 -0.17
CA ASN A 210 -3.07 -5.55 -1.10
C ASN A 210 -2.97 -6.11 -2.53
N ILE A 211 -3.67 -7.22 -2.84
CA ILE A 211 -3.68 -7.81 -4.17
C ILE A 211 -5.13 -7.92 -4.62
N MET A 212 -5.41 -7.45 -5.83
CA MET A 212 -6.71 -7.60 -6.48
C MET A 212 -6.57 -8.45 -7.73
N ILE A 213 -7.60 -9.24 -8.01
CA ILE A 213 -7.76 -9.99 -9.26
C ILE A 213 -9.04 -9.55 -9.97
N ASP A 214 -8.89 -9.23 -11.24
CA ASP A 214 -10.02 -9.17 -12.17
C ASP A 214 -10.32 -10.60 -12.64
N GLU A 215 -11.48 -11.12 -12.26
CA GLU A 215 -11.89 -12.49 -12.55
C GLU A 215 -12.21 -12.71 -14.04
N GLU A 216 -12.55 -11.67 -14.80
CA GLU A 216 -12.84 -11.77 -16.22
C GLU A 216 -11.55 -11.85 -17.05
N THR A 217 -10.56 -11.02 -16.69
CA THR A 217 -9.28 -10.93 -17.42
C THR A 217 -8.15 -11.75 -16.80
N SER A 218 -8.33 -12.27 -15.58
CA SER A 218 -7.28 -12.86 -14.75
C SER A 218 -6.09 -11.93 -14.51
N SER A 219 -6.32 -10.60 -14.56
CA SER A 219 -5.29 -9.60 -14.36
C SER A 219 -5.08 -9.34 -12.86
N ILE A 220 -3.81 -9.28 -12.43
CA ILE A 220 -3.43 -8.95 -11.06
C ILE A 220 -3.06 -7.47 -10.95
N THR A 221 -3.69 -6.79 -10.00
CA THR A 221 -3.34 -5.43 -9.59
C THR A 221 -2.82 -5.44 -8.17
N ILE A 222 -1.61 -4.92 -7.96
CA ILE A 222 -1.05 -4.74 -6.63
C ILE A 222 -1.46 -3.36 -6.11
N ILE A 223 -2.24 -3.34 -5.03
CA ILE A 223 -2.66 -2.11 -4.37
C ILE A 223 -1.52 -1.61 -3.51
N VAL A 224 -1.30 -0.31 -3.61
CA VAL A 224 -0.21 0.39 -2.97
C VAL A 224 -0.68 1.05 -1.67
N SER A 225 -0.08 0.69 -0.53
CA SER A 225 -0.22 1.44 0.72
C SER A 225 1.12 1.69 1.42
N PHE A 226 1.49 2.98 1.56
CA PHE A 226 2.57 3.61 2.36
C PHE A 226 4.00 3.01 2.46
N THR A 227 4.29 1.80 1.98
CA THR A 227 5.50 1.05 2.38
C THR A 227 6.44 0.72 1.24
N PHE A 228 6.54 1.57 0.23
CA PHE A 228 7.55 1.37 -0.81
C PHE A 228 8.93 1.70 -0.31
N LEU A 229 9.86 0.82 -0.67
CA LEU A 229 11.29 1.03 -0.51
C LEU A 229 12.01 0.34 -1.65
N GLN A 230 13.12 0.95 -2.06
CA GLN A 230 14.17 0.20 -2.71
C GLN A 230 14.81 -0.72 -1.65
N ASN A 231 14.81 -2.02 -1.91
CA ASN A 231 15.28 -3.05 -0.98
C ASN A 231 15.94 -4.19 -1.74
N MET A 232 16.65 -5.05 -0.98
CA MET A 232 17.25 -6.27 -1.51
C MET A 232 16.16 -7.24 -1.97
N LEU A 233 16.19 -7.62 -3.25
CA LEU A 233 15.17 -8.51 -3.83
C LEU A 233 15.22 -9.93 -3.24
N ASN A 234 16.40 -10.42 -2.88
CA ASN A 234 16.60 -11.77 -2.32
C ASN A 234 16.02 -11.91 -0.89
N PHE A 235 16.17 -10.89 -0.05
CA PHE A 235 15.55 -10.84 1.28
C PHE A 235 14.01 -10.94 1.19
N LYS A 236 13.43 -10.39 0.12
CA LYS A 236 11.98 -10.39 -0.07
C LYS A 236 11.44 -11.67 -0.70
N ARG A 237 12.18 -12.38 -1.55
CA ARG A 237 11.78 -13.76 -1.95
C ARG A 237 11.59 -14.65 -0.73
N ALA A 238 12.42 -14.46 0.30
CA ALA A 238 12.21 -15.07 1.60
C ALA A 238 10.95 -14.49 2.28
N CYS A 239 10.81 -13.17 2.46
CA CYS A 239 9.62 -12.56 3.11
C CYS A 239 8.27 -12.90 2.44
N THR A 240 8.17 -12.97 1.11
CA THR A 240 6.95 -13.38 0.40
C THR A 240 6.66 -14.86 0.62
N LYS A 241 7.69 -15.73 0.57
CA LYS A 241 7.53 -17.14 0.98
C LYS A 241 7.10 -17.23 2.44
N ILE A 242 7.58 -16.36 3.32
CA ILE A 242 7.22 -16.34 4.74
C ILE A 242 5.83 -15.78 4.95
N LEU A 243 5.38 -14.77 4.22
CA LEU A 243 4.01 -14.25 4.32
C LEU A 243 3.02 -15.30 3.79
N LEU A 244 3.38 -16.03 2.74
CA LEU A 244 2.71 -17.26 2.33
C LEU A 244 2.71 -18.28 3.48
N ILE A 245 3.85 -18.60 4.09
CA ILE A 245 3.97 -19.55 5.22
C ILE A 245 3.22 -19.09 6.49
N LEU A 246 3.19 -17.79 6.80
CA LEU A 246 2.47 -17.18 7.93
C LEU A 246 0.97 -17.17 7.63
N THR A 247 0.54 -17.08 6.36
CA THR A 247 -0.83 -17.44 6.03
C THR A 247 -1.08 -18.93 6.21
N PHE A 248 -0.12 -19.83 5.93
CA PHE A 248 -0.25 -21.26 6.26
C PHE A 248 -0.23 -21.56 7.77
N SER A 249 0.21 -20.63 8.61
CA SER A 249 0.32 -20.85 10.05
C SER A 249 -0.07 -19.61 10.85
N VAL A 250 -1.22 -19.72 11.53
CA VAL A 250 -1.57 -19.14 12.84
C VAL A 250 -2.76 -18.16 12.87
N ASN A 251 -3.81 -18.62 13.57
CA ASN A 251 -4.86 -17.86 14.26
C ASN A 251 -4.33 -16.97 15.42
N SER A 252 -3.17 -16.32 15.30
CA SER A 252 -2.66 -15.52 16.44
C SER A 252 -1.54 -14.52 16.07
N PRO A 253 -1.73 -13.22 16.34
CA PRO A 253 -0.82 -12.13 15.94
C PRO A 253 0.52 -12.06 16.72
N MET A 254 0.70 -12.82 17.81
CA MET A 254 1.95 -12.78 18.61
C MET A 254 3.15 -13.49 17.97
N VAL A 255 2.95 -14.20 16.84
CA VAL A 255 3.97 -15.04 16.24
C VAL A 255 4.91 -14.25 15.30
N CYS A 256 4.50 -13.07 14.83
CA CYS A 256 5.19 -12.31 13.78
C CYS A 256 6.63 -11.88 14.13
N MET A 257 6.92 -11.52 15.39
CA MET A 257 8.27 -11.08 15.80
C MET A 257 9.24 -12.24 16.12
N ARG A 258 8.73 -13.43 16.50
CA ARG A 258 9.58 -14.57 16.85
C ARG A 258 10.21 -15.25 15.63
N TRP A 259 9.57 -15.12 14.46
CA TRP A 259 10.04 -15.68 13.20
C TRP A 259 11.11 -14.84 12.51
N LEU A 260 11.17 -13.52 12.74
CA LEU A 260 12.29 -12.69 12.27
C LEU A 260 13.65 -13.19 12.83
N ARG A 261 13.64 -13.76 14.05
CA ARG A 261 14.81 -14.35 14.70
C ARG A 261 15.26 -15.68 14.10
N ILE A 262 14.32 -16.49 13.59
CA ILE A 262 14.62 -17.77 12.93
C ILE A 262 15.14 -17.53 11.51
N LEU A 263 14.65 -16.47 10.85
CA LEU A 263 15.02 -16.13 9.48
C LEU A 263 16.50 -15.83 9.27
N CYS A 264 17.11 -15.17 10.24
CA CYS A 264 18.50 -14.75 10.14
C CYS A 264 19.49 -15.85 10.53
N LEU A 265 19.00 -17.00 10.98
CA LEU A 265 19.82 -18.16 11.32
C LEU A 265 19.79 -19.24 10.22
N GLN A 266 19.06 -19.02 9.12
CA GLN A 266 18.93 -19.96 7.99
C GLN A 266 19.27 -19.35 6.62
N LEU A 267 19.80 -18.12 6.61
CA LEU A 267 20.58 -17.55 5.51
C LEU A 267 22.06 -17.63 5.88
#